data_AF-A0A3S5DDJ0-F1
#
_entry.id   AF-A0A3S5DDJ0-F1
#
_cell.length_a   1.000
_cell.length_b   1.000
_cell.length_c   1.000
_cell.angle_alpha   90.00
_cell.angle_beta   90.00
_cell.angle_gamma   90.00
#
_symmetry.space_group_name_H-M   'P 1'
#
loop_
_entity.id
_entity.type
_entity.pdbx_description
1 polymer ?
#
loop_
_entity_poly.entity_id
_entity_poly.type
_entity_poly.pdbx_seq_one_letter_code
_entity_poly.pdbx_strand_id
1 'polypeptide(L)'
;MTKVGLKLKFECLLKKKLTQLIDDYQRKTLPREVEYLSFLQATLASLHSDNQNVHAGYFGEDRGSGDEAIQAEVDDILKNKEKLLSFSDHHGNWETRRFLFSKWTLREGWDNPNVFVIAKLRSSGSESSKIQEVGRGLRLPVDENGHRVHQEEWPSRLSFLIGYDEKAFASMLVDEINRDSKVQLNEQKLDEAMITLIVTERQKVDPAFTELRLLEDLDDKKLINRSNEFKPSVTLNGETKSGFAWLLEFYPELTQARVRADRIRDNKPASRLRVRLRKENWEQLSSIWEQFSRRYMLQFERSGASLEQIAAEVLRDPALYIRQKPSQVQQRLVSNEDNGRFEVAQREGELAASEFMAGMKYGHFLKQLALRTSLPVNVLHPVLMAMLRDVLHGDSRYLSEISLDNMTRALQTRINAHFAQRHDYLPLDFQASTSVFDSTARQFREEISAEIVGKNVDENAIDDPRSLYQIPPLRYDSVDPELPLLKYDYPQQVSVFGKLPKRAIQIPKYTGGSTTPDFVYRIERQDADSVYLLVETKAENMRVGDQVILDAQRKFFDMLRRQNINVEFAEATSAPAVFSTINGLIEGKVN
;
A
#
# COMPACT_ATOMS: atom_id res chain seq x y z
N MET A 1 10.73 39.42 -7.84
CA MET A 1 11.07 39.48 -6.39
C MET A 1 12.58 39.39 -6.25
N THR A 2 13.19 40.22 -5.41
CA THR A 2 14.63 40.14 -5.10
C THR A 2 14.92 38.94 -4.18
N LYS A 3 16.16 38.43 -4.19
CA LYS A 3 16.65 37.32 -3.34
C LYS A 3 16.26 37.53 -1.86
N VAL A 4 16.50 38.73 -1.36
CA VAL A 4 16.19 39.16 0.02
C VAL A 4 14.68 39.15 0.28
N GLY A 5 13.87 39.62 -0.67
CA GLY A 5 12.42 39.62 -0.52
C GLY A 5 11.79 38.23 -0.43
N LEU A 6 12.35 37.24 -1.15
CA LEU A 6 11.87 35.86 -1.09
C LEU A 6 12.25 35.17 0.25
N LYS A 7 13.48 35.40 0.74
CA LYS A 7 13.94 34.94 2.06
C LYS A 7 13.01 35.43 3.17
N LEU A 8 12.80 36.76 3.25
CA LEU A 8 11.96 37.38 4.27
C LEU A 8 10.51 36.87 4.20
N LYS A 9 9.98 36.68 2.98
CA LYS A 9 8.62 36.15 2.81
C LYS A 9 8.52 34.71 3.30
N PHE A 10 9.51 33.87 2.99
CA PHE A 10 9.59 32.49 3.46
C PHE A 10 9.65 32.42 4.99
N GLU A 11 10.57 33.17 5.61
CA GLU A 11 10.74 33.19 7.07
C GLU A 11 9.47 33.67 7.79
N CYS A 12 8.80 34.70 7.25
CA CYS A 12 7.52 35.18 7.75
C CYS A 12 6.42 34.10 7.72
N LEU A 13 6.29 33.39 6.60
CA LEU A 13 5.31 32.31 6.45
C LEU A 13 5.63 31.12 7.36
N LEU A 14 6.91 30.75 7.46
CA LEU A 14 7.37 29.66 8.31
C LEU A 14 7.12 29.98 9.79
N LYS A 15 7.45 31.21 10.23
CA LYS A 15 7.18 31.67 11.59
C LYS A 15 5.71 31.56 11.96
N LYS A 16 4.81 32.07 11.11
CA LYS A 16 3.36 31.97 11.33
C LYS A 16 2.93 30.51 11.46
N LYS A 17 3.47 29.60 10.63
CA LYS A 17 3.13 28.19 10.68
C LYS A 17 3.68 27.49 11.93
N LEU A 18 4.91 27.81 12.35
CA LEU A 18 5.52 27.28 13.56
C LEU A 18 4.74 27.69 14.81
N THR A 19 4.36 28.97 14.95
CA THR A 19 3.55 29.44 16.08
C THR A 19 2.23 28.68 16.17
N GLN A 20 1.51 28.55 15.06
CA GLN A 20 0.26 27.77 15.03
C GLN A 20 0.48 26.32 15.46
N LEU A 21 1.52 25.65 14.95
CA LEU A 21 1.81 24.26 15.32
C LEU A 21 2.23 24.12 16.78
N ILE A 22 2.98 25.07 17.32
CA ILE A 22 3.38 25.06 18.74
C ILE A 22 2.13 25.13 19.62
N ASP A 23 1.21 26.05 19.32
CA ASP A 23 -0.04 26.19 20.08
C ASP A 23 -0.91 24.91 20.00
N ASP A 24 -0.97 24.28 18.82
CA ASP A 24 -1.69 23.01 18.62
C ASP A 24 -1.06 21.85 19.41
N TYR A 25 0.27 21.80 19.53
CA TYR A 25 0.99 20.70 20.18
C TYR A 25 1.20 20.90 21.69
N GLN A 26 1.07 22.11 22.23
CA GLN A 26 1.16 22.40 23.67
C GLN A 26 0.19 21.59 24.53
N ARG A 27 -0.98 21.24 23.98
CA ARG A 27 -2.03 20.52 24.70
C ARG A 27 -1.91 19.01 24.59
N LYS A 28 -0.92 18.52 23.85
CA LYS A 28 -0.74 17.11 23.56
C LYS A 28 0.21 16.46 24.57
N THR A 29 -0.09 15.20 24.93
CA THR A 29 0.57 14.53 26.06
C THR A 29 1.35 13.28 25.67
N LEU A 30 1.26 12.82 24.41
CA LEU A 30 2.03 11.67 23.96
C LEU A 30 3.53 12.01 23.95
N PRO A 31 4.43 11.12 24.43
CA PRO A 31 5.86 11.40 24.52
C PRO A 31 6.47 11.94 23.22
N ARG A 32 6.11 11.34 22.08
CA ARG A 32 6.57 11.75 20.75
C ARG A 32 6.05 13.12 20.31
N GLU A 33 4.87 13.51 20.77
CA GLU A 33 4.29 14.82 20.47
C GLU A 33 4.92 15.92 21.32
N VAL A 34 5.27 15.61 22.57
CA VAL A 34 6.04 16.49 23.47
C VAL A 34 7.45 16.69 22.93
N GLU A 35 8.09 15.64 22.44
CA GLU A 35 9.40 15.71 21.77
C GLU A 35 9.33 16.57 20.50
N TYR A 36 8.30 16.36 19.67
CA TYR A 36 8.10 17.18 18.48
C TYR A 36 7.82 18.66 18.82
N LEU A 37 7.10 18.94 19.90
CA LEU A 37 6.89 20.30 20.40
C LEU A 37 8.23 20.96 20.76
N SER A 38 9.11 20.25 21.48
CA SER A 38 10.47 20.72 21.80
C SER A 38 11.25 21.08 20.53
N PHE A 39 11.18 20.21 19.51
CA PHE A 39 11.80 20.45 18.22
C PHE A 39 11.23 21.68 17.48
N LEU A 40 9.90 21.88 17.52
CA LEU A 40 9.26 23.05 16.91
C LEU A 40 9.70 24.35 17.61
N GLN A 41 9.78 24.35 18.94
CA GLN A 41 10.27 25.48 19.73
C GLN A 41 11.74 25.79 19.41
N ALA A 42 12.59 24.77 19.33
CA ALA A 42 13.99 24.93 18.93
C ALA A 42 14.11 25.47 17.49
N THR A 43 13.27 25.00 16.56
CA THR A 43 13.21 25.54 15.20
C THR A 43 12.84 27.03 15.20
N LEU A 44 11.84 27.44 15.99
CA LEU A 44 11.44 28.84 16.08
C LEU A 44 12.53 29.73 16.69
N ALA A 45 13.20 29.25 17.74
CA ALA A 45 14.33 29.95 18.36
C ALA A 45 15.51 30.10 17.38
N SER A 46 15.85 29.03 16.67
CA SER A 46 16.87 29.02 15.62
C SER A 46 16.53 30.01 14.50
N LEU A 47 15.27 30.09 14.07
CA LEU A 47 14.81 31.03 13.04
C LEU A 47 14.96 32.51 13.45
N HIS A 48 14.92 32.82 14.75
CA HIS A 48 15.08 34.18 15.28
C HIS A 48 16.55 34.55 15.56
N SER A 49 17.46 33.58 15.52
CA SER A 49 18.89 33.78 15.78
C SER A 49 19.58 34.40 14.56
N ASP A 50 20.59 35.24 14.80
CA ASP A 50 21.48 35.75 13.74
C ASP A 50 22.23 34.60 13.03
N ASN A 51 22.50 33.50 13.74
CA ASN A 51 23.11 32.27 13.22
C ASN A 51 22.07 31.17 13.02
N GLN A 52 20.95 31.47 12.34
CA GLN A 52 19.88 30.50 12.08
C GLN A 52 20.39 29.25 11.36
N ASN A 53 19.85 28.08 11.71
CA ASN A 53 20.15 26.79 11.08
C ASN A 53 18.88 26.08 10.60
N VAL A 54 17.83 26.82 10.23
CA VAL A 54 16.53 26.25 9.79
C VAL A 54 16.50 26.04 8.29
N HIS A 55 17.05 26.99 7.54
CA HIS A 55 17.17 26.92 6.09
C HIS A 55 18.60 27.19 5.64
N ALA A 56 19.01 26.56 4.54
CA ALA A 56 20.37 26.64 4.00
C ALA A 56 20.38 26.69 2.47
N GLY A 57 21.54 26.99 1.91
CA GLY A 57 21.78 27.15 0.48
C GLY A 57 21.49 28.58 0.01
N TYR A 58 20.76 28.75 -1.09
CA TYR A 58 20.64 29.99 -1.85
C TYR A 58 20.38 31.26 -1.02
N PHE A 59 19.75 31.21 0.17
CA PHE A 59 19.50 32.37 1.03
C PHE A 59 20.57 32.68 2.11
N GLY A 60 21.65 31.90 2.18
CA GLY A 60 22.80 32.20 3.03
C GLY A 60 23.39 33.57 2.69
N GLU A 61 23.67 34.37 3.72
CA GLU A 61 24.33 35.68 3.58
C GLU A 61 25.86 35.52 3.66
N ASP A 62 26.54 36.35 2.87
CA ASP A 62 27.95 36.74 2.94
C ASP A 62 29.07 35.75 2.57
N ARG A 63 28.96 35.07 1.41
CA ARG A 63 30.14 34.57 0.67
C ARG A 63 30.23 35.01 -0.79
N GLY A 64 29.56 36.09 -1.15
CA GLY A 64 29.63 36.66 -2.51
C GLY A 64 28.63 36.04 -3.49
N SER A 65 28.40 36.73 -4.60
CA SER A 65 27.43 36.36 -5.64
C SER A 65 28.04 35.54 -6.79
N GLY A 66 29.14 34.83 -6.53
CA GLY A 66 29.85 34.01 -7.53
C GLY A 66 29.46 32.54 -7.48
N ASP A 67 29.75 31.80 -8.55
CA ASP A 67 29.50 30.35 -8.65
C ASP A 67 30.29 29.54 -7.60
N GLU A 68 31.42 30.07 -7.11
CA GLU A 68 32.27 29.47 -6.07
C GLU A 68 31.61 29.43 -4.68
N ALA A 69 30.88 30.49 -4.32
CA ALA A 69 30.12 30.54 -3.07
C ALA A 69 28.98 29.52 -3.06
N ILE A 70 28.33 29.38 -4.22
CA ILE A 70 27.26 28.41 -4.46
C ILE A 70 27.83 26.98 -4.39
N GLN A 71 29.01 26.73 -4.96
CA GLN A 71 29.66 25.42 -4.90
C GLN A 71 30.06 25.05 -3.46
N ALA A 72 30.59 25.99 -2.68
CA ALA A 72 30.95 25.75 -1.29
C ALA A 72 29.73 25.40 -0.41
N GLU A 73 28.57 26.02 -0.67
CA GLU A 73 27.31 25.66 0.01
C GLU A 73 26.79 24.29 -0.39
N VAL A 74 26.89 23.94 -1.68
CA VAL A 74 26.54 22.59 -2.15
C VAL A 74 27.45 21.55 -1.50
N ASP A 75 28.75 21.84 -1.42
CA ASP A 75 29.73 20.95 -0.78
C ASP A 75 29.49 20.82 0.74
N ASP A 76 29.09 21.87 1.45
CA ASP A 76 28.67 21.80 2.86
C ASP A 76 27.52 20.82 3.05
N ILE A 77 26.50 20.93 2.19
CA ILE A 77 25.32 20.08 2.26
C ILE A 77 25.66 18.62 1.90
N LEU A 78 26.57 18.41 0.94
CA LEU A 78 27.03 17.08 0.53
C LEU A 78 27.97 16.42 1.55
N LYS A 79 28.76 17.20 2.28
CA LYS A 79 29.66 16.69 3.35
C LYS A 79 28.91 16.40 4.64
N ASN A 80 27.87 17.18 4.97
CA ASN A 80 27.11 17.07 6.21
C ASN A 80 25.80 16.26 6.06
N LYS A 81 25.81 15.20 5.24
CA LYS A 81 24.62 14.36 4.99
C LYS A 81 24.09 13.68 6.25
N GLU A 82 24.99 13.15 7.09
CA GLU A 82 24.62 12.48 8.34
C GLU A 82 23.94 13.45 9.31
N LYS A 83 24.43 14.70 9.36
CA LYS A 83 23.84 15.77 10.18
C LYS A 83 22.41 16.12 9.73
N LEU A 84 22.12 16.06 8.44
CA LEU A 84 20.78 16.28 7.90
C LEU A 84 19.81 15.12 8.12
N LEU A 85 20.33 13.92 8.42
CA LEU A 85 19.52 12.74 8.72
C LEU A 85 19.29 12.59 10.23
N SER A 86 20.20 13.11 11.06
CA SER A 86 20.07 13.10 12.51
C SER A 86 19.02 14.10 12.99
N PHE A 87 18.32 13.74 14.07
CA PHE A 87 17.41 14.63 14.76
C PHE A 87 18.14 15.58 15.73
N SER A 88 19.27 15.15 16.27
CA SER A 88 20.06 15.91 17.24
C SER A 88 21.57 15.85 16.96
N ASP A 89 22.30 16.84 17.47
CA ASP A 89 23.76 16.84 17.48
C ASP A 89 24.31 15.97 18.64
N HIS A 90 25.63 15.81 18.68
CA HIS A 90 26.33 15.04 19.72
C HIS A 90 26.17 15.62 21.14
N HIS A 91 25.64 16.85 21.26
CA HIS A 91 25.37 17.54 22.52
C HIS A 91 23.89 17.50 22.91
N GLY A 92 23.04 16.81 22.13
CA GLY A 92 21.61 16.69 22.38
C GLY A 92 20.77 17.88 21.93
N ASN A 93 21.34 18.84 21.18
CA ASN A 93 20.58 19.94 20.60
C ASN A 93 19.90 19.49 19.31
N TRP A 94 18.72 20.04 19.03
CA TRP A 94 17.97 19.74 17.82
C TRP A 94 18.66 20.24 16.54
N GLU A 95 18.74 19.36 15.54
CA GLU A 95 19.15 19.74 14.18
C GLU A 95 17.96 20.33 13.41
N THR A 96 17.86 21.67 13.40
CA THR A 96 16.67 22.37 12.90
C THR A 96 16.60 22.50 11.38
N ARG A 97 17.66 22.11 10.65
CA ARG A 97 17.84 22.36 9.21
C ARG A 97 16.95 21.44 8.39
N ARG A 98 15.89 22.00 7.79
CA ARG A 98 14.90 21.23 7.00
C ARG A 98 14.57 21.80 5.63
N PHE A 99 14.95 23.04 5.36
CA PHE A 99 14.64 23.71 4.11
C PHE A 99 15.93 24.01 3.35
N LEU A 100 16.04 23.47 2.14
CA LEU A 100 17.23 23.58 1.32
C LEU A 100 16.85 24.29 0.04
N PHE A 101 17.41 25.46 -0.17
CA PHE A 101 17.21 26.27 -1.37
C PHE A 101 18.44 26.15 -2.24
N SER A 102 18.29 25.84 -3.52
CA SER A 102 19.45 25.84 -4.40
C SER A 102 19.08 26.04 -5.85
N LYS A 103 20.05 26.57 -6.58
CA LYS A 103 20.00 26.80 -8.02
C LYS A 103 20.24 25.53 -8.84
N TRP A 104 20.91 24.52 -8.25
CA TRP A 104 21.49 23.37 -8.95
C TRP A 104 21.44 22.04 -8.16
N THR A 105 20.57 21.91 -7.16
CA THR A 105 20.70 20.95 -6.04
C THR A 105 20.64 19.46 -6.33
N LEU A 106 20.53 19.05 -7.59
CA LEU A 106 20.30 17.66 -7.96
C LEU A 106 21.19 17.21 -9.13
N ARG A 107 22.35 17.85 -9.30
CA ARG A 107 23.47 17.26 -10.06
C ARG A 107 24.22 16.22 -9.20
N GLU A 108 25.16 15.50 -9.80
CA GLU A 108 25.89 14.36 -9.21
C GLU A 108 26.32 14.61 -7.75
N GLY A 109 26.07 13.64 -6.87
CA GLY A 109 26.48 13.68 -5.46
C GLY A 109 25.33 13.80 -4.45
N TRP A 110 24.16 14.35 -4.82
CA TRP A 110 23.01 14.41 -3.90
C TRP A 110 22.37 13.03 -3.67
N ASP A 111 22.33 12.62 -2.40
CA ASP A 111 21.79 11.35 -1.93
C ASP A 111 21.27 11.50 -0.49
N ASN A 112 20.09 12.13 -0.33
CA ASN A 112 19.38 12.16 0.94
C ASN A 112 18.05 11.40 0.77
N PRO A 113 17.86 10.25 1.44
CA PRO A 113 16.62 9.47 1.35
C PRO A 113 15.40 10.13 1.99
N ASN A 114 15.58 11.12 2.88
CA ASN A 114 14.51 11.76 3.64
C ASN A 114 14.02 13.06 3.00
N VAL A 115 13.95 13.10 1.66
CA VAL A 115 13.40 14.22 0.89
C VAL A 115 11.95 13.91 0.52
N PHE A 116 11.01 14.58 1.20
CA PHE A 116 9.56 14.34 0.98
C PHE A 116 8.89 15.38 0.10
N VAL A 117 9.52 16.53 -0.12
CA VAL A 117 8.98 17.62 -0.93
C VAL A 117 10.08 18.19 -1.80
N ILE A 118 9.83 18.26 -3.10
CA ILE A 118 10.66 19.02 -4.03
C ILE A 118 9.76 20.09 -4.64
N ALA A 119 10.17 21.35 -4.51
CA ALA A 119 9.43 22.48 -5.05
C ALA A 119 10.27 23.19 -6.11
N LYS A 120 9.77 23.16 -7.36
CA LYS A 120 10.44 23.82 -8.47
C LYS A 120 9.91 25.25 -8.60
N LEU A 121 10.79 26.22 -8.36
CA LEU A 121 10.43 27.64 -8.36
C LEU A 121 10.74 28.37 -9.70
N ARG A 122 11.33 27.66 -10.68
CA ARG A 122 11.70 28.19 -12.00
C ARG A 122 11.03 27.40 -13.13
N SER A 123 10.62 28.06 -14.20
CA SER A 123 10.02 27.41 -15.39
C SER A 123 11.05 26.80 -16.35
N SER A 124 12.34 27.13 -16.23
CA SER A 124 13.39 26.66 -17.15
C SER A 124 14.15 25.43 -16.65
N GLY A 125 14.29 24.44 -17.54
CA GLY A 125 15.07 23.20 -17.38
C GLY A 125 14.64 22.16 -18.41
N SER A 126 15.56 21.33 -18.93
CA SER A 126 15.20 20.24 -19.85
C SER A 126 14.33 19.20 -19.13
N GLU A 127 13.40 18.56 -19.84
CA GLU A 127 12.52 17.52 -19.28
C GLU A 127 13.33 16.36 -18.68
N SER A 128 14.41 15.97 -19.33
CA SER A 128 15.37 14.97 -18.85
C SER A 128 16.00 15.33 -17.49
N SER A 129 16.31 16.61 -17.24
CA SER A 129 16.82 17.07 -15.94
C SER A 129 15.77 16.89 -14.85
N LYS A 130 14.50 17.21 -15.14
CA LYS A 130 13.41 17.13 -14.17
C LYS A 130 13.16 15.69 -13.70
N ILE A 131 13.32 14.71 -14.58
CA ILE A 131 13.10 13.30 -14.25
C ILE A 131 14.21 12.74 -13.39
N GLN A 132 15.46 13.12 -13.69
CA GLN A 132 16.60 12.79 -12.83
C GLN A 132 16.46 13.43 -11.44
N GLU A 133 15.96 14.67 -11.38
CA GLU A 133 15.65 15.37 -10.13
C GLU A 133 14.60 14.62 -9.28
N VAL A 134 13.49 14.20 -9.90
CA VAL A 134 12.45 13.38 -9.25
C VAL A 134 13.04 12.05 -8.77
N GLY A 135 13.84 11.36 -9.61
CA GLY A 135 14.45 10.08 -9.28
C GLY A 135 15.34 10.12 -8.03
N ARG A 136 15.99 11.26 -7.74
CA ARG A 136 16.81 11.43 -6.52
C ARG A 136 15.97 11.50 -5.24
N GLY A 137 14.73 11.99 -5.33
CA GLY A 137 13.78 12.05 -4.20
C GLY A 137 12.95 10.79 -4.00
N LEU A 138 13.03 9.79 -4.89
CA LEU A 138 12.26 8.54 -4.81
C LEU A 138 12.93 7.43 -3.97
N ARG A 139 14.04 7.74 -3.31
CA ARG A 139 14.73 6.80 -2.42
C ARG A 139 13.86 6.48 -1.20
N LEU A 140 13.89 5.24 -0.73
CA LEU A 140 13.19 4.88 0.51
C LEU A 140 13.79 5.64 1.70
N PRO A 141 12.97 6.29 2.53
CA PRO A 141 13.44 7.06 3.68
C PRO A 141 14.05 6.14 4.74
N VAL A 142 14.84 6.72 5.63
CA VAL A 142 15.40 6.05 6.80
C VAL A 142 14.82 6.62 8.10
N ASP A 143 14.67 5.76 9.11
CA ASP A 143 14.25 6.15 10.46
C ASP A 143 15.42 6.70 11.31
N GLU A 144 15.13 7.04 12.57
CA GLU A 144 16.11 7.54 13.56
C GLU A 144 17.27 6.57 13.85
N ASN A 145 17.10 5.29 13.53
CA ASN A 145 18.12 4.25 13.70
C ASN A 145 18.87 3.95 12.39
N GLY A 146 18.54 4.66 11.31
CA GLY A 146 19.11 4.44 9.98
C GLY A 146 18.50 3.26 9.22
N HIS A 147 17.41 2.65 9.71
CA HIS A 147 16.71 1.58 8.99
C HIS A 147 15.92 2.16 7.83
N ARG A 148 16.04 1.56 6.64
CA ARG A 148 15.22 1.92 5.49
C ARG A 148 13.77 1.49 5.74
N VAL A 149 12.86 2.46 5.71
CA VAL A 149 11.44 2.23 5.95
C VAL A 149 10.79 1.78 4.65
N HIS A 150 10.22 0.57 4.66
CA HIS A 150 9.54 0.00 3.52
C HIS A 150 8.12 0.56 3.38
N GLN A 151 7.59 0.50 2.16
CA GLN A 151 6.25 1.02 1.82
C GLN A 151 5.11 0.34 2.60
N GLU A 152 5.33 -0.89 3.07
CA GLU A 152 4.40 -1.66 3.91
C GLU A 152 4.37 -1.17 5.36
N GLU A 153 5.50 -0.65 5.86
CA GLU A 153 5.64 -0.12 7.21
C GLU A 153 5.12 1.31 7.30
N TRP A 154 5.52 2.16 6.35
CA TRP A 154 5.02 3.53 6.23
C TRP A 154 4.87 3.92 4.75
N PRO A 155 3.67 4.33 4.31
CA PRO A 155 3.43 4.62 2.92
C PRO A 155 3.97 5.99 2.51
N SER A 156 5.30 6.12 2.43
CA SER A 156 5.99 7.35 2.07
C SER A 156 5.66 7.79 0.63
N ARG A 157 5.61 9.11 0.43
CA ARG A 157 5.32 9.75 -0.87
C ARG A 157 6.16 11.00 -1.04
N LEU A 158 6.78 11.15 -2.20
CA LEU A 158 7.42 12.38 -2.63
C LEU A 158 6.36 13.32 -3.22
N SER A 159 6.27 14.55 -2.69
CA SER A 159 5.44 15.61 -3.28
C SER A 159 6.29 16.48 -4.19
N PHE A 160 6.00 16.47 -5.48
CA PHE A 160 6.67 17.31 -6.47
C PHE A 160 5.78 18.51 -6.84
N LEU A 161 6.16 19.71 -6.39
CA LEU A 161 5.39 20.94 -6.61
C LEU A 161 5.90 21.64 -7.87
N ILE A 162 4.99 21.79 -8.84
CA ILE A 162 5.24 22.40 -10.15
C ILE A 162 4.41 23.67 -10.35
N GLY A 163 4.88 24.55 -11.24
CA GLY A 163 4.15 25.73 -11.67
C GLY A 163 2.89 25.38 -12.46
N TYR A 164 1.95 26.33 -12.57
CA TYR A 164 0.70 26.13 -13.33
C TYR A 164 0.96 25.88 -14.83
N ASP A 165 2.05 26.45 -15.33
CA ASP A 165 2.54 26.36 -16.71
C ASP A 165 3.08 24.97 -17.05
N GLU A 166 3.40 24.16 -16.04
CA GLU A 166 3.98 22.82 -16.21
C GLU A 166 2.96 21.70 -15.95
N LYS A 167 1.64 21.98 -15.96
CA LYS A 167 0.61 20.96 -15.67
C LYS A 167 0.73 19.69 -16.53
N ALA A 168 1.21 19.81 -17.78
CA ALA A 168 1.45 18.69 -18.69
C ALA A 168 2.63 17.79 -18.24
N PHE A 169 3.54 18.29 -17.40
CA PHE A 169 4.71 17.56 -16.93
C PHE A 169 4.35 16.31 -16.14
N ALA A 170 3.27 16.35 -15.34
CA ALA A 170 2.82 15.17 -14.58
C ALA A 170 2.39 14.02 -15.51
N SER A 171 1.63 14.35 -16.56
CA SER A 171 1.24 13.37 -17.60
C SER A 171 2.47 12.85 -18.34
N MET A 172 3.40 13.72 -18.71
CA MET A 172 4.65 13.33 -19.37
C MET A 172 5.54 12.43 -18.51
N LEU A 173 5.63 12.68 -17.20
CA LEU A 173 6.38 11.83 -16.27
C LEU A 173 5.79 10.42 -16.21
N VAL A 174 4.47 10.32 -16.15
CA VAL A 174 3.76 9.04 -16.20
C VAL A 174 4.05 8.33 -17.53
N ASP A 175 3.97 9.06 -18.65
CA ASP A 175 4.23 8.52 -19.97
C ASP A 175 5.68 8.04 -20.12
N GLU A 176 6.67 8.80 -19.60
CA GLU A 176 8.09 8.44 -19.69
C GLU A 176 8.42 7.22 -18.84
N ILE A 177 7.93 7.15 -17.59
CA ILE A 177 8.13 5.96 -16.75
C ILE A 177 7.44 4.74 -17.38
N ASN A 178 6.29 4.92 -18.04
CA ASN A 178 5.63 3.84 -18.77
C ASN A 178 6.37 3.47 -20.08
N ARG A 179 7.03 4.40 -20.77
CA ARG A 179 7.87 4.12 -21.95
C ARG A 179 9.12 3.31 -21.61
N ASP A 180 9.70 3.57 -20.44
CA ASP A 180 10.83 2.82 -19.88
C ASP A 180 10.42 1.49 -19.23
N SER A 181 9.12 1.17 -19.19
CA SER A 181 8.64 -0.11 -18.69
C SER A 181 8.99 -1.25 -19.64
N LYS A 182 9.24 -2.44 -19.09
CA LYS A 182 9.65 -3.62 -19.87
C LYS A 182 8.60 -4.10 -20.88
N VAL A 183 7.35 -3.64 -20.78
CA VAL A 183 6.25 -4.05 -21.65
C VAL A 183 5.42 -2.83 -22.06
N GLN A 184 5.58 -2.37 -23.30
CA GLN A 184 4.73 -1.33 -23.87
C GLN A 184 3.40 -1.95 -24.29
N LEU A 185 2.32 -1.67 -23.55
CA LEU A 185 0.98 -2.16 -23.92
C LEU A 185 0.41 -1.31 -25.06
N ASN A 186 0.00 -1.98 -26.14
CA ASN A 186 -0.74 -1.36 -27.23
C ASN A 186 -2.22 -1.17 -26.84
N GLU A 187 -2.70 0.08 -26.90
CA GLU A 187 -4.08 0.42 -26.50
C GLU A 187 -5.11 0.22 -27.61
N GLN A 188 -4.65 -0.03 -28.84
CA GLN A 188 -5.49 -0.20 -30.03
C GLN A 188 -5.65 -1.68 -30.39
N LYS A 189 -4.67 -2.51 -30.06
CA LYS A 189 -4.63 -3.93 -30.46
C LYS A 189 -3.99 -4.78 -29.37
N LEU A 190 -4.56 -5.95 -29.12
CA LEU A 190 -3.93 -6.97 -28.30
C LEU A 190 -2.75 -7.55 -29.08
N ASP A 191 -1.53 -7.27 -28.61
CA ASP A 191 -0.29 -7.73 -29.22
C ASP A 191 0.26 -9.01 -28.56
N GLU A 192 1.26 -9.61 -29.19
CA GLU A 192 1.87 -10.87 -28.77
C GLU A 192 2.56 -10.75 -27.40
N ALA A 193 3.07 -9.56 -27.05
CA ALA A 193 3.70 -9.31 -25.75
C ALA A 193 2.66 -9.30 -24.62
N MET A 194 1.49 -8.69 -24.85
CA MET A 194 0.36 -8.70 -23.93
C MET A 194 -0.19 -10.11 -23.73
N ILE A 195 -0.35 -10.87 -24.80
CA ILE A 195 -0.79 -12.27 -24.76
C ILE A 195 0.19 -13.12 -23.96
N THR A 196 1.48 -13.03 -24.28
CA THR A 196 2.53 -13.80 -23.60
C THR A 196 2.56 -13.50 -22.10
N LEU A 197 2.44 -12.23 -21.71
CA LEU A 197 2.40 -11.82 -20.32
C LEU A 197 1.18 -12.38 -19.58
N ILE A 198 -0.02 -12.24 -20.16
CA ILE A 198 -1.26 -12.76 -19.57
C ILE A 198 -1.19 -14.28 -19.39
N VAL A 199 -0.83 -15.00 -20.47
CA VAL A 199 -0.77 -16.46 -20.45
C VAL A 199 0.26 -16.94 -19.43
N THR A 200 1.46 -16.35 -19.42
CA THR A 200 2.52 -16.73 -18.48
C THR A 200 2.11 -16.52 -17.02
N GLU A 201 1.46 -15.40 -16.70
CA GLU A 201 1.00 -15.15 -15.32
C GLU A 201 -0.17 -16.04 -14.91
N ARG A 202 -1.12 -16.30 -15.82
CA ARG A 202 -2.27 -17.17 -15.56
C ARG A 202 -1.90 -18.64 -15.45
N GLN A 203 -0.92 -19.10 -16.22
CA GLN A 203 -0.39 -20.47 -16.15
C GLN A 203 0.22 -20.82 -14.79
N LYS A 204 0.65 -19.82 -14.00
CA LYS A 204 1.12 -20.05 -12.63
C LYS A 204 0.02 -20.52 -11.68
N VAL A 205 -1.25 -20.26 -12.01
CA VAL A 205 -2.41 -20.60 -11.19
C VAL A 205 -3.26 -21.68 -11.86
N ASP A 206 -3.43 -21.61 -13.18
CA ASP A 206 -4.12 -22.59 -14.01
C ASP A 206 -3.20 -23.05 -15.15
N PRO A 207 -2.49 -24.18 -15.00
CA PRO A 207 -1.56 -24.69 -16.02
C PRO A 207 -2.21 -25.00 -17.37
N ALA A 208 -3.54 -25.15 -17.43
CA ALA A 208 -4.28 -25.38 -18.66
C ALA A 208 -4.71 -24.08 -19.37
N PHE A 209 -4.37 -22.91 -18.80
CA PHE A 209 -4.65 -21.63 -19.44
C PHE A 209 -3.71 -21.42 -20.63
N THR A 210 -4.28 -21.23 -21.82
CA THR A 210 -3.55 -21.07 -23.08
C THR A 210 -3.94 -19.76 -23.77
N GLU A 211 -3.14 -19.35 -24.76
CA GLU A 211 -3.50 -18.22 -25.64
C GLU A 211 -4.88 -18.41 -26.27
N LEU A 212 -5.20 -19.63 -26.71
CA LEU A 212 -6.49 -19.93 -27.34
C LEU A 212 -7.66 -19.66 -26.38
N ARG A 213 -7.52 -20.06 -25.11
CA ARG A 213 -8.51 -19.80 -24.06
C ARG A 213 -8.64 -18.32 -23.70
N LEU A 214 -7.53 -17.58 -23.74
CA LEU A 214 -7.56 -16.12 -23.58
C LEU A 214 -8.35 -15.47 -24.73
N LEU A 215 -8.06 -15.83 -25.97
CA LEU A 215 -8.74 -15.25 -27.14
C LEU A 215 -10.23 -15.60 -27.15
N GLU A 216 -10.60 -16.84 -26.80
CA GLU A 216 -12.00 -17.26 -26.65
C GLU A 216 -12.73 -16.42 -25.58
N ASP A 217 -12.13 -16.21 -24.41
CA ASP A 217 -12.73 -15.39 -23.34
C ASP A 217 -12.91 -13.92 -23.75
N LEU A 218 -11.94 -13.35 -24.49
CA LEU A 218 -12.03 -11.98 -24.99
C LEU A 218 -13.08 -11.82 -26.10
N ASP A 219 -13.23 -12.83 -26.97
CA ASP A 219 -14.26 -12.88 -28.00
C ASP A 219 -15.66 -13.04 -27.40
N ASP A 220 -15.83 -13.91 -26.41
CA ASP A 220 -17.09 -14.11 -25.69
C ASP A 220 -17.56 -12.82 -25.01
N LYS A 221 -16.62 -12.08 -24.42
CA LYS A 221 -16.86 -10.74 -23.84
C LYS A 221 -16.90 -9.62 -24.87
N LYS A 222 -16.71 -9.93 -26.15
CA LYS A 222 -16.75 -9.01 -27.29
C LYS A 222 -15.73 -7.85 -27.17
N LEU A 223 -14.62 -8.06 -26.48
CA LEU A 223 -13.62 -7.00 -26.21
C LEU A 223 -12.74 -6.68 -27.42
N ILE A 224 -12.47 -7.69 -28.24
CA ILE A 224 -11.65 -7.58 -29.45
C ILE A 224 -12.46 -7.92 -30.71
N ASN A 225 -11.89 -7.61 -31.87
CA ASN A 225 -12.34 -8.13 -33.17
C ASN A 225 -11.44 -9.29 -33.63
N ARG A 226 -11.75 -9.89 -34.78
CA ARG A 226 -10.96 -11.00 -35.36
C ARG A 226 -9.54 -10.62 -35.76
N SER A 227 -9.22 -9.33 -35.79
CA SER A 227 -7.87 -8.81 -36.00
C SER A 227 -7.17 -8.49 -34.67
N ASN A 228 -7.74 -8.88 -33.52
CA ASN A 228 -7.30 -8.55 -32.17
C ASN A 228 -7.31 -7.05 -31.82
N GLU A 229 -8.03 -6.22 -32.58
CA GLU A 229 -8.20 -4.79 -32.26
C GLU A 229 -9.27 -4.60 -31.19
N PHE A 230 -9.00 -3.71 -30.23
CA PHE A 230 -9.95 -3.45 -29.16
C PHE A 230 -11.16 -2.68 -29.68
N LYS A 231 -12.35 -3.11 -29.29
CA LYS A 231 -13.56 -2.36 -29.63
C LYS A 231 -13.58 -1.03 -28.87
N PRO A 232 -13.96 0.08 -29.52
CA PRO A 232 -13.90 1.41 -28.91
C PRO A 232 -14.86 1.56 -27.73
N SER A 233 -15.94 0.79 -27.70
CA SER A 233 -16.95 0.82 -26.65
C SER A 233 -17.60 -0.56 -26.50
N VAL A 234 -17.59 -1.08 -25.29
CA VAL A 234 -18.22 -2.34 -24.88
C VAL A 234 -18.96 -2.10 -23.57
N THR A 235 -20.24 -2.49 -23.53
CA THR A 235 -21.08 -2.39 -22.34
C THR A 235 -21.14 -3.75 -21.66
N LEU A 236 -20.61 -3.85 -20.44
CA LEU A 236 -20.70 -5.03 -19.59
C LEU A 236 -21.20 -4.59 -18.21
N ASN A 237 -22.16 -5.32 -17.65
CA ASN A 237 -22.73 -5.06 -16.31
C ASN A 237 -23.22 -3.61 -16.10
N GLY A 238 -23.74 -2.96 -17.14
CA GLY A 238 -24.28 -1.59 -17.08
C GLY A 238 -23.22 -0.48 -17.18
N GLU A 239 -21.93 -0.81 -17.24
CA GLU A 239 -20.85 0.15 -17.48
C GLU A 239 -20.36 0.06 -18.93
N THR A 240 -20.03 1.21 -19.53
CA THR A 240 -19.52 1.29 -20.91
C THR A 240 -18.07 1.77 -20.90
N LYS A 241 -17.14 0.93 -21.37
CA LYS A 241 -15.69 1.22 -21.43
C LYS A 241 -15.12 0.69 -22.75
N SER A 242 -13.89 1.08 -23.11
CA SER A 242 -13.21 0.49 -24.26
C SER A 242 -12.83 -0.98 -24.00
N GLY A 243 -12.66 -1.77 -25.06
CA GLY A 243 -12.19 -3.16 -24.95
C GLY A 243 -10.85 -3.27 -24.23
N PHE A 244 -9.95 -2.29 -24.42
CA PHE A 244 -8.69 -2.19 -23.70
C PHE A 244 -8.89 -1.94 -22.20
N ALA A 245 -9.79 -1.02 -21.82
CA ALA A 245 -10.08 -0.74 -20.42
C ALA A 245 -10.67 -1.96 -19.69
N TRP A 246 -11.57 -2.70 -20.36
CA TRP A 246 -12.09 -3.96 -19.84
C TRP A 246 -11.02 -5.04 -19.72
N LEU A 247 -10.11 -5.14 -20.70
CA LEU A 247 -8.98 -6.07 -20.63
C LEU A 247 -8.14 -5.84 -19.37
N LEU A 248 -7.84 -4.59 -19.03
CA LEU A 248 -7.06 -4.25 -17.83
C LEU A 248 -7.78 -4.64 -16.52
N GLU A 249 -9.13 -4.68 -16.51
CA GLU A 249 -9.91 -5.09 -15.35
C GLU A 249 -9.97 -6.62 -15.18
N PHE A 250 -10.13 -7.35 -16.29
CA PHE A 250 -10.16 -8.82 -16.27
C PHE A 250 -8.77 -9.43 -16.07
N TYR A 251 -7.74 -8.76 -16.59
CA TYR A 251 -6.35 -9.20 -16.60
C TYR A 251 -5.43 -8.17 -15.91
N PRO A 252 -5.53 -8.02 -14.57
CA PRO A 252 -4.77 -7.04 -13.80
C PRO A 252 -3.24 -7.29 -13.81
N GLU A 253 -2.78 -8.44 -14.26
CA GLU A 253 -1.36 -8.69 -14.55
C GLU A 253 -0.77 -7.69 -15.55
N LEU A 254 -1.56 -7.22 -16.52
CA LEU A 254 -1.13 -6.18 -17.47
C LEU A 254 -0.94 -4.81 -16.77
N THR A 255 -1.76 -4.50 -15.76
CA THR A 255 -1.59 -3.27 -14.97
C THR A 255 -0.41 -3.33 -14.00
N GLN A 256 0.14 -4.51 -13.72
CA GLN A 256 1.36 -4.66 -12.90
C GLN A 256 2.64 -4.34 -13.69
N ALA A 257 2.60 -4.40 -15.02
CA ALA A 257 3.71 -4.03 -15.90
C ALA A 257 3.84 -2.51 -16.12
N ARG A 258 2.75 -1.76 -15.96
CA ARG A 258 2.74 -0.28 -15.95
C ARG A 258 2.93 0.25 -14.52
N VAL A 259 3.26 1.54 -14.40
CA VAL A 259 3.17 2.23 -13.10
C VAL A 259 1.72 2.15 -12.63
N ARG A 260 1.47 1.50 -11.48
CA ARG A 260 0.10 1.43 -10.92
C ARG A 260 -0.47 2.85 -10.77
N ALA A 261 -1.74 3.03 -11.11
CA ALA A 261 -2.41 4.34 -11.11
C ALA A 261 -2.39 5.07 -9.74
N ASP A 262 -2.12 4.37 -8.64
CA ASP A 262 -2.00 4.94 -7.29
C ASP A 262 -0.59 5.44 -6.94
N ARG A 263 0.42 5.14 -7.76
CA ARG A 263 1.84 5.48 -7.52
C ARG A 263 2.14 6.93 -7.84
N ILE A 264 1.56 7.46 -8.92
CA ILE A 264 1.63 8.86 -9.30
C ILE A 264 0.22 9.41 -9.29
N ARG A 265 -0.04 10.37 -8.40
CA ARG A 265 -1.34 10.98 -8.25
C ARG A 265 -1.18 12.48 -8.13
N ASP A 266 -2.14 13.21 -8.67
CA ASP A 266 -2.32 14.61 -8.30
C ASP A 266 -2.51 14.68 -6.78
N ASN A 267 -1.75 15.55 -6.12
CA ASN A 267 -2.03 15.94 -4.75
C ASN A 267 -3.25 16.87 -4.73
N LYS A 268 -4.40 16.35 -5.19
CA LYS A 268 -5.68 16.98 -4.98
C LYS A 268 -5.87 17.04 -3.46
N PRO A 269 -6.34 18.18 -2.90
CA PRO A 269 -6.76 18.19 -1.51
C PRO A 269 -7.68 16.98 -1.30
N ALA A 270 -7.42 16.19 -0.24
CA ALA A 270 -8.24 15.04 0.10
C ALA A 270 -9.70 15.40 -0.14
N SER A 271 -10.42 14.56 -0.89
CA SER A 271 -11.79 14.84 -1.30
C SER A 271 -12.53 15.54 -0.17
N ARG A 272 -12.98 16.78 -0.43
CA ARG A 272 -13.73 17.58 0.55
C ARG A 272 -15.05 16.91 0.92
N LEU A 273 -15.42 15.82 0.24
CA LEU A 273 -16.60 15.03 0.55
C LEU A 273 -16.42 14.37 1.92
N ARG A 274 -17.09 14.97 2.90
CA ARG A 274 -17.22 14.48 4.26
C ARG A 274 -18.60 13.85 4.42
N VAL A 275 -18.67 12.79 5.23
CA VAL A 275 -19.93 12.24 5.73
C VAL A 275 -19.99 12.52 7.22
N ARG A 276 -21.14 13.05 7.67
CA ARG A 276 -21.40 13.28 9.09
C ARG A 276 -21.87 12.01 9.76
N LEU A 277 -21.28 11.73 10.92
CA LEU A 277 -21.65 10.60 11.77
C LEU A 277 -22.88 10.98 12.61
N ARG A 278 -23.81 10.04 12.83
CA ARG A 278 -24.89 10.23 13.82
C ARG A 278 -24.35 9.87 15.20
N LYS A 279 -23.83 10.87 15.92
CA LYS A 279 -23.17 10.67 17.22
C LYS A 279 -23.97 9.84 18.21
N GLU A 280 -25.27 10.11 18.33
CA GLU A 280 -26.18 9.36 19.20
C GLU A 280 -26.16 7.85 18.92
N ASN A 281 -26.09 7.45 17.65
CA ASN A 281 -26.05 6.04 17.25
C ASN A 281 -24.67 5.42 17.47
N TRP A 282 -23.59 6.18 17.25
CA TRP A 282 -22.23 5.72 17.55
C TRP A 282 -21.99 5.58 19.06
N GLU A 283 -22.57 6.47 19.88
CA GLU A 283 -22.49 6.43 21.33
C GLU A 283 -23.16 5.17 21.91
N GLN A 284 -24.21 4.64 21.27
CA GLN A 284 -24.79 3.33 21.63
C GLN A 284 -23.82 2.15 21.41
N LEU A 285 -22.76 2.34 20.60
CA LEU A 285 -21.69 1.36 20.38
C LEU A 285 -20.47 1.58 21.30
N SER A 286 -20.45 2.63 22.12
CA SER A 286 -19.27 3.05 22.89
C SER A 286 -18.70 1.96 23.80
N SER A 287 -19.57 1.19 24.47
CA SER A 287 -19.20 0.12 25.41
C SER A 287 -18.29 -0.95 24.78
N ILE A 288 -18.58 -1.35 23.54
CA ILE A 288 -17.76 -2.30 22.79
C ILE A 288 -16.60 -1.62 22.04
N TRP A 289 -16.75 -0.33 21.69
CA TRP A 289 -15.75 0.39 20.92
C TRP A 289 -14.44 0.62 21.69
N GLU A 290 -14.50 0.64 23.02
CA GLU A 290 -13.30 0.62 23.85
C GLU A 290 -12.46 -0.64 23.63
N GLN A 291 -13.10 -1.79 23.38
CA GLN A 291 -12.42 -3.06 23.10
C GLN A 291 -11.87 -3.10 21.67
N PHE A 292 -12.61 -2.53 20.71
CA PHE A 292 -12.21 -2.46 19.30
C PHE A 292 -11.08 -1.46 19.03
N SER A 293 -10.95 -0.43 19.88
CA SER A 293 -9.88 0.58 19.77
C SER A 293 -8.56 0.16 20.42
N ARG A 294 -8.56 -0.93 21.21
CA ARG A 294 -7.31 -1.53 21.73
C ARG A 294 -6.47 -2.08 20.58
N ARG A 295 -5.16 -2.02 20.73
CA ARG A 295 -4.25 -2.71 19.81
C ARG A 295 -4.07 -4.14 20.23
N TYR A 296 -4.02 -5.03 19.24
CA TYR A 296 -3.78 -6.44 19.44
C TYR A 296 -2.49 -6.83 18.74
N MET A 297 -1.76 -7.74 19.36
CA MET A 297 -0.58 -8.38 18.80
C MET A 297 -0.90 -9.85 18.52
N LEU A 298 -0.36 -10.37 17.42
CA LEU A 298 -0.45 -11.79 17.12
C LEU A 298 0.63 -12.54 17.87
N GLN A 299 0.22 -13.46 18.73
CA GLN A 299 1.11 -14.40 19.39
C GLN A 299 0.97 -15.77 18.71
N PHE A 300 2.01 -16.18 18.00
CA PHE A 300 2.04 -17.50 17.38
C PHE A 300 2.45 -18.56 18.40
N GLU A 301 1.81 -19.72 18.34
CA GLU A 301 2.21 -20.89 19.12
C GLU A 301 3.58 -21.36 18.61
N ARG A 302 4.61 -21.26 19.47
CA ARG A 302 5.99 -21.61 19.09
C ARG A 302 6.29 -23.07 19.47
N SER A 303 6.42 -23.95 18.49
CA SER A 303 7.09 -25.25 18.67
C SER A 303 8.31 -25.33 17.74
N GLY A 304 9.51 -25.51 18.31
CA GLY A 304 10.76 -25.55 17.52
C GLY A 304 10.77 -26.64 16.45
N ALA A 305 10.15 -27.79 16.73
CA ALA A 305 10.02 -28.92 15.82
C ALA A 305 9.20 -28.60 14.55
N SER A 306 8.31 -27.59 14.58
CA SER A 306 7.47 -27.25 13.43
C SER A 306 8.23 -26.58 12.30
N LEU A 307 9.23 -25.73 12.60
CA LEU A 307 9.99 -25.01 11.58
C LEU A 307 10.93 -25.94 10.81
N GLU A 308 11.56 -26.89 11.50
CA GLU A 308 12.40 -27.92 10.89
C GLU A 308 11.59 -28.83 9.96
N GLN A 309 10.39 -29.22 10.38
CA GLN A 309 9.46 -29.99 9.55
C GLN A 309 9.02 -29.21 8.30
N ILE A 310 8.62 -27.95 8.45
CA ILE A 310 8.23 -27.10 7.31
C ILE A 310 9.38 -26.95 6.32
N ALA A 311 10.58 -26.64 6.81
CA ALA A 311 11.76 -26.52 5.95
C ALA A 311 12.07 -27.83 5.25
N ALA A 312 11.96 -28.97 5.94
CA ALA A 312 12.17 -30.29 5.37
C ALA A 312 11.13 -30.66 4.30
N GLU A 313 9.84 -30.39 4.54
CA GLU A 313 8.76 -30.65 3.59
C GLU A 313 8.93 -29.86 2.30
N VAL A 314 9.29 -28.58 2.41
CA VAL A 314 9.41 -27.69 1.24
C VAL A 314 10.73 -27.91 0.52
N LEU A 315 11.86 -27.82 1.22
CA LEU A 315 13.17 -27.77 0.57
C LEU A 315 13.62 -29.12 0.02
N ARG A 316 12.96 -30.22 0.39
CA ARG A 316 13.22 -31.54 -0.21
C ARG A 316 12.60 -31.72 -1.59
N ASP A 317 11.76 -30.80 -2.04
CA ASP A 317 11.18 -30.86 -3.38
C ASP A 317 12.22 -30.49 -4.45
N PRO A 318 12.66 -31.45 -5.30
CA PRO A 318 13.63 -31.17 -6.36
C PRO A 318 13.12 -30.16 -7.40
N ALA A 319 11.80 -30.01 -7.55
CA ALA A 319 11.21 -29.09 -8.53
C ALA A 319 11.49 -27.62 -8.22
N LEU A 320 11.84 -27.30 -6.97
CA LEU A 320 12.21 -25.94 -6.56
C LEU A 320 13.60 -25.53 -7.06
N TYR A 321 14.42 -26.48 -7.53
CA TYR A 321 15.80 -26.26 -7.92
C TYR A 321 15.91 -26.17 -9.44
N ILE A 322 16.06 -24.95 -9.95
CA ILE A 322 16.11 -24.65 -11.38
C ILE A 322 17.49 -24.14 -11.78
N ARG A 323 18.06 -24.74 -12.83
CA ARG A 323 19.26 -24.21 -13.48
C ARG A 323 18.86 -23.16 -14.49
N GLN A 324 19.53 -22.02 -14.47
CA GLN A 324 19.23 -20.92 -15.36
C GLN A 324 20.05 -21.03 -16.64
N LYS A 325 19.43 -20.78 -17.80
CA LYS A 325 20.14 -20.64 -19.08
C LYS A 325 20.30 -19.16 -19.44
N PRO A 326 21.36 -18.78 -20.16
CA PRO A 326 21.47 -17.45 -20.74
C PRO A 326 20.36 -17.25 -21.79
N SER A 327 19.69 -16.10 -21.74
CA SER A 327 18.76 -15.66 -22.78
C SER A 327 19.46 -14.69 -23.74
N GLN A 328 19.15 -14.79 -25.03
CA GLN A 328 19.53 -13.81 -26.03
C GLN A 328 18.33 -12.93 -26.35
N VAL A 329 18.52 -11.62 -26.27
CA VAL A 329 17.57 -10.64 -26.80
C VAL A 329 18.13 -10.12 -28.11
N GLN A 330 17.54 -10.52 -29.24
CA GLN A 330 17.87 -9.92 -30.53
C GLN A 330 16.93 -8.77 -30.81
N GLN A 331 17.49 -7.58 -31.02
CA GLN A 331 16.74 -6.40 -31.44
C GLN A 331 17.00 -6.16 -32.92
N ARG A 332 15.92 -6.07 -33.73
CA ARG A 332 16.00 -5.73 -35.14
C ARG A 332 15.16 -4.50 -35.42
N LEU A 333 15.72 -3.55 -36.16
CA LEU A 333 14.96 -2.44 -36.72
C LEU A 333 14.16 -2.95 -37.93
N VAL A 334 12.84 -2.89 -37.84
CA VAL A 334 11.91 -3.24 -38.91
C VAL A 334 11.28 -1.95 -39.40
N SER A 335 11.38 -1.70 -40.70
CA SER A 335 10.72 -0.56 -41.35
C SER A 335 9.29 -0.95 -41.67
N ASN A 336 8.32 -0.18 -41.17
CA ASN A 336 6.91 -0.37 -41.48
C ASN A 336 6.58 0.40 -42.76
N GLU A 337 6.36 -0.30 -43.89
CA GLU A 337 6.24 0.30 -45.23
C GLU A 337 5.02 1.23 -45.37
N ASP A 338 3.97 1.04 -44.58
CA ASP A 338 2.75 1.86 -44.65
C ASP A 338 2.94 3.26 -44.06
N ASN A 339 3.87 3.44 -43.11
CA ASN A 339 3.96 4.65 -42.28
C ASN A 339 5.37 5.31 -42.26
N GLY A 340 6.38 4.68 -42.87
CA GLY A 340 7.77 5.18 -42.89
C GLY A 340 8.45 5.23 -41.51
N ARG A 341 7.90 4.54 -40.50
CA ARG A 341 8.44 4.50 -39.13
C ARG A 341 9.31 3.24 -38.96
N PHE A 342 10.44 3.41 -38.29
CA PHE A 342 11.27 2.29 -37.84
C PHE A 342 10.77 1.81 -36.48
N GLU A 343 10.40 0.54 -36.39
CA GLU A 343 10.01 -0.14 -35.16
C GLU A 343 11.12 -1.09 -34.73
N VAL A 344 11.34 -1.21 -33.41
CA VAL A 344 12.31 -2.18 -32.87
C VAL A 344 11.54 -3.46 -32.56
N ALA A 345 11.70 -4.48 -33.41
CA ALA A 345 11.21 -5.82 -33.11
C ALA A 345 12.23 -6.51 -32.20
N GLN A 346 11.78 -6.98 -31.04
CA GLN A 346 12.59 -7.79 -30.13
C GLN A 346 12.19 -9.25 -30.24
N ARG A 347 13.16 -10.14 -30.38
CA ARG A 347 12.96 -11.57 -30.29
C ARG A 347 13.80 -12.09 -29.13
N GLU A 348 13.13 -12.51 -28.06
CA GLU A 348 13.77 -13.24 -26.97
C GLU A 348 13.84 -14.72 -27.33
N GLY A 349 15.01 -15.33 -27.20
CA GLY A 349 15.19 -16.76 -27.33
C GLY A 349 16.17 -17.26 -26.28
N GLU A 350 15.97 -18.48 -25.77
CA GLU A 350 17.03 -19.16 -25.02
C GLU A 350 18.23 -19.35 -25.96
N LEU A 351 19.43 -18.93 -25.54
CA LEU A 351 20.63 -19.26 -26.30
C LEU A 351 20.69 -20.79 -26.38
N ALA A 352 20.84 -21.34 -27.58
CA ALA A 352 21.15 -22.77 -27.78
C ALA A 352 22.55 -23.17 -27.26
N ALA A 353 23.16 -22.33 -26.41
CA ALA A 353 24.36 -22.68 -25.68
C ALA A 353 24.03 -23.86 -24.77
N SER A 354 24.82 -24.93 -24.90
CA SER A 354 24.66 -26.18 -24.15
C SER A 354 24.93 -26.05 -22.64
N GLU A 355 25.20 -24.85 -22.13
CA GLU A 355 25.72 -24.62 -20.79
C GLU A 355 24.80 -23.72 -19.96
N PHE A 356 24.41 -24.23 -18.79
CA PHE A 356 23.70 -23.47 -17.77
C PHE A 356 24.61 -22.41 -17.14
N MET A 357 24.03 -21.29 -16.72
CA MET A 357 24.74 -20.25 -16.00
C MET A 357 25.32 -20.77 -14.67
N ALA A 358 26.42 -20.16 -14.23
CA ALA A 358 27.00 -20.42 -12.93
C ALA A 358 26.01 -20.03 -11.83
N GLY A 359 25.79 -20.92 -10.87
CA GLY A 359 24.96 -20.61 -9.71
C GLY A 359 25.73 -19.86 -8.62
N MET A 360 24.98 -19.37 -7.64
CA MET A 360 25.52 -18.62 -6.51
C MET A 360 26.41 -19.48 -5.62
N LYS A 361 27.33 -18.83 -4.90
CA LYS A 361 28.06 -19.48 -3.81
C LYS A 361 27.06 -19.90 -2.72
N TYR A 362 27.21 -21.13 -2.21
CA TYR A 362 26.30 -21.71 -1.20
C TYR A 362 26.02 -20.79 -0.01
N GLY A 363 27.07 -20.22 0.61
CA GLY A 363 26.89 -19.32 1.76
C GLY A 363 26.11 -18.06 1.42
N HIS A 364 26.25 -17.51 0.20
CA HIS A 364 25.45 -16.38 -0.25
C HIS A 364 23.99 -16.79 -0.46
N PHE A 365 23.76 -17.91 -1.16
CA PHE A 365 22.42 -18.45 -1.40
C PHE A 365 21.66 -18.71 -0.08
N LEU A 366 22.29 -19.40 0.85
CA LEU A 366 21.73 -19.69 2.18
C LEU A 366 21.43 -18.42 2.96
N LYS A 367 22.33 -17.42 2.93
CA LYS A 367 22.11 -16.13 3.59
C LYS A 367 20.93 -15.39 2.98
N GLN A 368 20.81 -15.35 1.65
CA GLN A 368 19.68 -14.70 0.99
C GLN A 368 18.36 -15.39 1.33
N LEU A 369 18.33 -16.72 1.33
CA LEU A 369 17.13 -17.47 1.68
C LEU A 369 16.71 -17.21 3.13
N ALA A 370 17.67 -17.21 4.06
CA ALA A 370 17.43 -16.89 5.47
C ALA A 370 16.87 -15.48 5.64
N LEU A 371 17.45 -14.48 4.96
CA LEU A 371 16.96 -13.10 5.03
C LEU A 371 15.55 -12.93 4.46
N ARG A 372 15.25 -13.57 3.32
CA ARG A 372 13.93 -13.46 2.67
C ARG A 372 12.81 -14.19 3.40
N THR A 373 13.14 -15.23 4.16
CA THR A 373 12.16 -16.08 4.87
C THR A 373 12.14 -15.84 6.38
N SER A 374 13.13 -15.11 6.91
CA SER A 374 13.40 -14.97 8.35
C SER A 374 13.59 -16.29 9.09
N LEU A 375 13.90 -17.38 8.37
CA LEU A 375 14.17 -18.68 8.97
C LEU A 375 15.63 -18.77 9.44
N PRO A 376 15.88 -19.37 10.62
CA PRO A 376 17.24 -19.57 11.12
C PRO A 376 18.10 -20.42 10.19
N VAL A 377 19.39 -20.05 10.06
CA VAL A 377 20.35 -20.75 9.22
C VAL A 377 20.52 -22.22 9.62
N ASN A 378 20.48 -22.53 10.92
CA ASN A 378 20.55 -23.89 11.43
C ASN A 378 19.34 -24.77 11.06
N VAL A 379 18.20 -24.17 10.73
CA VAL A 379 17.01 -24.90 10.23
C VAL A 379 17.13 -25.17 8.73
N LEU A 380 17.59 -24.17 7.96
CA LEU A 380 17.71 -24.27 6.50
C LEU A 380 18.90 -25.11 6.04
N HIS A 381 20.06 -24.94 6.70
CA HIS A 381 21.33 -25.53 6.28
C HIS A 381 21.29 -27.07 6.16
N PRO A 382 20.82 -27.84 7.17
CA PRO A 382 20.87 -29.29 7.11
C PRO A 382 20.07 -29.86 5.94
N VAL A 383 18.89 -29.30 5.66
CA VAL A 383 18.02 -29.75 4.58
C VAL A 383 18.60 -29.39 3.21
N LEU A 384 19.02 -28.14 3.02
CA LEU A 384 19.62 -27.69 1.76
C LEU A 384 20.92 -28.42 1.45
N MET A 385 21.75 -28.64 2.46
CA MET A 385 23.03 -29.33 2.27
C MET A 385 22.82 -30.79 1.90
N ALA A 386 21.86 -31.48 2.54
CA ALA A 386 21.48 -32.83 2.18
C ALA A 386 20.96 -32.89 0.74
N MET A 387 20.07 -31.98 0.35
CA MET A 387 19.56 -31.91 -1.03
C MET A 387 20.65 -31.65 -2.06
N LEU A 388 21.53 -30.68 -1.78
CA LEU A 388 22.62 -30.34 -2.69
C LEU A 388 23.60 -31.51 -2.87
N ARG A 389 23.97 -32.19 -1.78
CA ARG A 389 24.92 -33.30 -1.79
C ARG A 389 24.31 -34.59 -2.37
N ASP A 390 23.15 -34.98 -1.87
CA ASP A 390 22.59 -36.32 -2.07
C ASP A 390 21.73 -36.41 -3.33
N VAL A 391 21.03 -35.33 -3.70
CA VAL A 391 20.09 -35.31 -4.83
C VAL A 391 20.65 -34.52 -6.01
N LEU A 392 21.27 -33.37 -5.77
CA LEU A 392 21.81 -32.49 -6.84
C LEU A 392 23.30 -32.75 -7.11
N HIS A 393 23.89 -33.74 -6.45
CA HIS A 393 25.27 -34.19 -6.66
C HIS A 393 26.34 -33.08 -6.61
N GLY A 394 26.11 -32.06 -5.76
CA GLY A 394 27.01 -30.92 -5.59
C GLY A 394 26.97 -29.89 -6.73
N ASP A 395 26.01 -29.99 -7.66
CA ASP A 395 25.91 -29.05 -8.78
C ASP A 395 25.40 -27.67 -8.32
N SER A 396 26.34 -26.74 -8.16
CA SER A 396 26.04 -25.39 -7.68
C SER A 396 25.18 -24.58 -8.66
N ARG A 397 25.01 -25.00 -9.92
CA ARG A 397 24.19 -24.30 -10.93
C ARG A 397 22.69 -24.30 -10.57
N TYR A 398 22.27 -25.20 -9.69
CA TYR A 398 20.93 -25.20 -9.11
C TYR A 398 20.71 -24.10 -8.07
N LEU A 399 21.77 -23.47 -7.55
CA LEU A 399 21.70 -22.34 -6.63
C LEU A 399 21.49 -21.03 -7.40
N SER A 400 20.42 -20.96 -8.20
CA SER A 400 20.09 -19.81 -9.05
C SER A 400 19.13 -18.83 -8.35
N GLU A 401 18.95 -17.63 -8.91
CA GLU A 401 17.95 -16.67 -8.41
C GLU A 401 16.53 -17.26 -8.51
N ILE A 402 16.23 -18.01 -9.58
CA ILE A 402 14.93 -18.67 -9.78
C ILE A 402 14.67 -19.68 -8.66
N SER A 403 15.67 -20.50 -8.30
CA SER A 403 15.55 -21.45 -7.20
C SER A 403 15.30 -20.73 -5.87
N LEU A 404 16.01 -19.63 -5.64
CA LEU A 404 15.85 -18.81 -4.43
C LEU A 404 14.42 -18.25 -4.32
N ASP A 405 13.87 -17.73 -5.42
CA ASP A 405 12.51 -17.19 -5.48
C ASP A 405 11.45 -18.28 -5.27
N ASN A 406 11.62 -19.43 -5.92
CA ASN A 406 10.72 -20.58 -5.78
C ASN A 406 10.68 -21.08 -4.34
N MET A 407 11.85 -21.29 -3.73
CA MET A 407 11.96 -21.72 -2.33
C MET A 407 11.38 -20.67 -1.37
N THR A 408 11.66 -19.39 -1.60
CA THR A 408 11.13 -18.31 -0.76
C THR A 408 9.60 -18.32 -0.78
N ARG A 409 8.99 -18.38 -1.96
CA ARG A 409 7.52 -18.41 -2.11
C ARG A 409 6.92 -19.67 -1.48
N ALA A 410 7.50 -20.84 -1.73
CA ALA A 410 7.01 -22.10 -1.20
C ALA A 410 7.10 -22.15 0.33
N LEU A 411 8.22 -21.71 0.91
CA LEU A 411 8.39 -21.62 2.36
C LEU A 411 7.39 -20.64 2.99
N GLN A 412 7.28 -19.42 2.44
CA GLN A 412 6.32 -18.43 2.94
C GLN A 412 4.89 -18.95 2.89
N THR A 413 4.51 -19.61 1.80
CA THR A 413 3.17 -20.21 1.64
C THR A 413 2.92 -21.27 2.71
N ARG A 414 3.88 -22.18 2.93
CA ARG A 414 3.75 -23.25 3.91
C ARG A 414 3.75 -22.74 5.35
N ILE A 415 4.60 -21.76 5.67
CA ILE A 415 4.64 -21.07 6.97
C ILE A 415 3.29 -20.41 7.24
N ASN A 416 2.79 -19.62 6.29
CA ASN A 416 1.51 -18.93 6.41
C ASN A 416 0.38 -19.92 6.65
N ALA A 417 0.30 -21.02 5.89
CA ALA A 417 -0.70 -22.06 6.09
C ALA A 417 -0.57 -22.75 7.46
N HIS A 418 0.65 -23.02 7.92
CA HIS A 418 0.89 -23.69 9.20
C HIS A 418 0.50 -22.84 10.41
N PHE A 419 0.71 -21.52 10.33
CA PHE A 419 0.44 -20.57 11.41
C PHE A 419 -0.91 -19.85 11.28
N ALA A 420 -1.63 -20.03 10.16
CA ALA A 420 -2.95 -19.45 9.93
C ALA A 420 -3.95 -19.74 11.06
N GLN A 421 -3.88 -20.93 11.68
CA GLN A 421 -4.80 -21.30 12.77
C GLN A 421 -4.14 -21.29 14.16
N ARG A 422 -2.80 -21.16 14.23
CA ARG A 422 -2.00 -21.30 15.45
C ARG A 422 -1.47 -19.96 15.98
N HIS A 423 -2.34 -18.97 16.05
CA HIS A 423 -2.04 -17.65 16.59
C HIS A 423 -3.17 -17.14 17.47
N ASP A 424 -2.87 -16.49 18.58
CA ASP A 424 -3.88 -15.85 19.41
C ASP A 424 -3.67 -14.34 19.44
N TYR A 425 -4.76 -13.62 19.68
CA TYR A 425 -4.75 -12.17 19.80
C TYR A 425 -4.46 -11.79 21.25
N LEU A 426 -3.34 -11.12 21.47
CA LEU A 426 -3.00 -10.53 22.76
C LEU A 426 -3.38 -9.04 22.78
N PRO A 427 -4.23 -8.59 23.71
CA PRO A 427 -4.49 -7.17 23.88
C PRO A 427 -3.24 -6.47 24.41
N LEU A 428 -2.96 -5.29 23.86
CA LEU A 428 -1.92 -4.39 24.34
C LEU A 428 -2.54 -3.30 25.21
N ASP A 429 -1.79 -2.83 26.19
CA ASP A 429 -2.22 -1.79 27.14
C ASP A 429 -2.18 -0.37 26.55
N PHE A 430 -2.56 -0.22 25.28
CA PHE A 430 -2.79 1.08 24.67
C PHE A 430 -3.85 1.03 23.56
N GLN A 431 -4.52 2.17 23.37
CA GLN A 431 -5.50 2.40 22.31
C GLN A 431 -4.89 3.30 21.23
N ALA A 432 -5.42 3.22 20.02
CA ALA A 432 -5.07 4.16 18.96
C ALA A 432 -6.33 4.67 18.25
N SER A 433 -6.28 5.92 17.82
CA SER A 433 -7.35 6.52 17.03
C SER A 433 -7.59 5.70 15.76
N THR A 434 -8.87 5.45 15.49
CA THR A 434 -9.35 4.75 14.30
C THR A 434 -9.92 5.75 13.31
N SER A 435 -10.53 5.26 12.22
CA SER A 435 -11.21 6.15 11.28
C SER A 435 -12.39 6.91 11.91
N VAL A 436 -13.05 6.33 12.92
CA VAL A 436 -14.27 6.87 13.55
C VAL A 436 -14.08 7.31 15.00
N PHE A 437 -13.11 6.75 15.71
CA PHE A 437 -12.91 7.01 17.14
C PHE A 437 -11.58 7.71 17.40
N ASP A 438 -11.60 8.76 18.20
CA ASP A 438 -10.41 9.43 18.71
C ASP A 438 -10.08 8.86 20.09
N SER A 439 -8.98 8.10 20.19
CA SER A 439 -8.58 7.47 21.45
C SER A 439 -8.07 8.48 22.49
N THR A 440 -7.55 9.62 22.05
CA THR A 440 -7.03 10.66 22.94
C THR A 440 -8.17 11.44 23.57
N ALA A 441 -9.17 11.81 22.77
CA ALA A 441 -10.36 12.52 23.25
C ALA A 441 -11.46 11.58 23.76
N ARG A 442 -11.30 10.26 23.61
CA ARG A 442 -12.28 9.21 23.95
C ARG A 442 -13.68 9.48 23.40
N GLN A 443 -13.75 9.93 22.16
CA GLN A 443 -15.01 10.29 21.51
C GLN A 443 -15.03 9.89 20.04
N PHE A 444 -16.24 9.71 19.50
CA PHE A 444 -16.43 9.56 18.07
C PHE A 444 -16.25 10.90 17.35
N ARG A 445 -15.73 10.82 16.13
CA ARG A 445 -15.56 11.99 15.26
C ARG A 445 -16.92 12.55 14.84
N GLU A 446 -16.95 13.84 14.47
CA GLU A 446 -18.14 14.46 13.89
C GLU A 446 -18.32 14.05 12.42
N GLU A 447 -17.21 13.99 11.70
CA GLU A 447 -17.18 13.74 10.26
C GLU A 447 -15.97 12.91 9.85
N ILE A 448 -16.15 12.11 8.81
CA ILE A 448 -15.10 11.30 8.19
C ILE A 448 -15.08 11.50 6.68
N SER A 449 -14.01 11.06 6.03
CA SER A 449 -13.94 11.08 4.56
C SER A 449 -15.00 10.14 3.98
N ALA A 450 -15.73 10.59 2.95
CA ALA A 450 -16.72 9.76 2.28
C ALA A 450 -16.10 8.52 1.60
N GLU A 451 -14.85 8.64 1.13
CA GLU A 451 -14.15 7.60 0.36
C GLU A 451 -13.84 6.33 1.16
N ILE A 452 -13.78 6.43 2.48
CA ILE A 452 -13.55 5.28 3.35
C ILE A 452 -14.84 4.57 3.75
N VAL A 453 -16.01 5.15 3.46
CA VAL A 453 -17.33 4.55 3.71
C VAL A 453 -17.82 3.80 2.46
N GLY A 454 -17.72 4.42 1.29
CA GLY A 454 -18.11 3.79 0.03
C GLY A 454 -17.85 4.68 -1.19
N LYS A 455 -17.56 4.05 -2.33
CA LYS A 455 -17.30 4.77 -3.60
C LYS A 455 -18.58 5.26 -4.28
N ASN A 456 -19.64 4.45 -4.26
CA ASN A 456 -20.90 4.76 -4.90
C ASN A 456 -21.81 5.60 -3.99
N VAL A 457 -22.78 6.27 -4.59
CA VAL A 457 -23.63 7.26 -3.92
C VAL A 457 -25.09 7.05 -4.32
N ASP A 458 -25.99 7.15 -3.35
CA ASP A 458 -27.41 7.33 -3.57
C ASP A 458 -27.90 8.60 -2.85
N GLU A 459 -28.21 9.61 -3.65
CA GLU A 459 -28.68 10.93 -3.21
C GLU A 459 -30.16 10.92 -2.79
N ASN A 460 -30.91 9.87 -3.15
CA ASN A 460 -32.36 9.77 -2.89
C ASN A 460 -32.68 8.70 -1.83
N ALA A 461 -31.68 8.25 -1.09
CA ALA A 461 -31.88 7.27 -0.02
C ALA A 461 -32.77 7.85 1.09
N ILE A 462 -33.69 7.01 1.58
CA ILE A 462 -34.56 7.35 2.71
C ILE A 462 -33.68 7.47 3.96
N ASP A 463 -33.86 8.57 4.70
CA ASP A 463 -33.13 8.79 5.93
C ASP A 463 -33.73 7.94 7.06
N ASP A 464 -33.05 6.85 7.41
CA ASP A 464 -33.37 6.04 8.60
C ASP A 464 -32.63 6.62 9.81
N PRO A 465 -33.35 7.04 10.88
CA PRO A 465 -32.72 7.61 12.07
C PRO A 465 -31.79 6.62 12.80
N ARG A 466 -31.91 5.31 12.56
CA ARG A 466 -31.07 4.24 13.15
C ARG A 466 -29.73 4.05 12.42
N SER A 467 -29.54 4.71 11.27
CA SER A 467 -28.30 4.63 10.48
C SER A 467 -27.08 5.21 11.21
N LEU A 468 -25.89 4.69 11.00
CA LEU A 468 -24.65 5.28 11.54
C LEU A 468 -24.31 6.67 10.97
N TYR A 469 -24.92 7.06 9.85
CA TYR A 469 -24.60 8.30 9.13
C TYR A 469 -25.83 9.17 8.90
N GLN A 470 -25.60 10.48 8.74
CA GLN A 470 -26.63 11.38 8.24
C GLN A 470 -26.81 11.13 6.74
N ILE A 471 -28.05 10.82 6.32
CA ILE A 471 -28.44 10.50 4.95
C ILE A 471 -29.52 11.51 4.52
N PRO A 472 -29.59 11.92 3.23
CA PRO A 472 -28.67 11.60 2.14
C PRO A 472 -27.34 12.40 2.17
N PRO A 473 -26.29 11.94 1.47
CA PRO A 473 -26.25 10.75 0.61
C PRO A 473 -25.88 9.44 1.33
N LEU A 474 -26.49 8.33 0.89
CA LEU A 474 -26.06 6.99 1.26
C LEU A 474 -24.83 6.57 0.43
N ARG A 475 -23.86 5.90 1.06
CA ARG A 475 -22.60 5.45 0.43
C ARG A 475 -22.47 3.93 0.52
N TYR A 476 -22.03 3.30 -0.57
CA TYR A 476 -21.84 1.85 -0.66
C TYR A 476 -20.71 1.49 -1.64
N ASP A 477 -20.16 0.27 -1.56
CA ASP A 477 -19.13 -0.23 -2.49
C ASP A 477 -19.69 -1.28 -3.46
N SER A 478 -20.70 -2.06 -3.06
CA SER A 478 -21.35 -3.07 -3.93
C SER A 478 -22.86 -2.89 -4.05
N VAL A 479 -23.39 -3.14 -5.25
CA VAL A 479 -24.85 -3.19 -5.49
C VAL A 479 -25.49 -4.40 -4.80
N ASP A 480 -24.75 -5.51 -4.66
CA ASP A 480 -25.18 -6.71 -3.94
C ASP A 480 -24.01 -7.29 -3.11
N PRO A 481 -24.17 -7.61 -1.82
CA PRO A 481 -25.37 -7.46 -0.98
C PRO A 481 -25.48 -6.12 -0.23
N GLU A 482 -24.50 -5.23 -0.34
CA GLU A 482 -24.40 -4.05 0.54
C GLU A 482 -25.57 -3.07 0.41
N LEU A 483 -25.94 -2.69 -0.82
CA LEU A 483 -26.99 -1.69 -1.04
C LEU A 483 -28.36 -2.16 -0.50
N PRO A 484 -28.82 -3.41 -0.74
CA PRO A 484 -29.99 -3.97 -0.09
C PRO A 484 -29.93 -3.92 1.45
N LEU A 485 -28.78 -4.25 2.05
CA LEU A 485 -28.60 -4.22 3.51
C LEU A 485 -28.75 -2.81 4.10
N LEU A 486 -28.33 -1.78 3.37
CA LEU A 486 -28.42 -0.39 3.81
C LEU A 486 -29.83 0.21 3.66
N LYS A 487 -30.65 -0.36 2.77
CA LYS A 487 -32.02 0.12 2.47
C LYS A 487 -33.12 -0.73 3.11
N TYR A 488 -32.75 -1.81 3.77
CA TYR A 488 -33.71 -2.72 4.38
C TYR A 488 -34.38 -2.08 5.61
N ASP A 489 -35.69 -2.26 5.73
CA ASP A 489 -36.43 -1.84 6.92
C ASP A 489 -36.34 -2.93 8.00
N TYR A 490 -35.36 -2.76 8.89
CA TYR A 490 -35.12 -3.72 9.96
C TYR A 490 -36.21 -3.65 11.05
N PRO A 491 -36.46 -4.76 11.77
CA PRO A 491 -37.33 -4.78 12.95
C PRO A 491 -36.89 -3.75 14.01
N GLN A 492 -37.83 -3.31 14.87
CA GLN A 492 -37.55 -2.29 15.90
C GLN A 492 -36.47 -2.71 16.90
N GLN A 493 -36.23 -4.01 17.06
CA GLN A 493 -35.17 -4.57 17.89
C GLN A 493 -33.76 -4.23 17.37
N VAL A 494 -33.62 -3.86 16.10
CA VAL A 494 -32.35 -3.33 15.56
C VAL A 494 -32.33 -1.83 15.83
N SER A 495 -31.59 -1.42 16.86
CA SER A 495 -31.56 -0.02 17.29
C SER A 495 -30.60 0.84 16.45
N VAL A 496 -29.50 0.23 15.98
CA VAL A 496 -28.47 0.90 15.18
C VAL A 496 -27.93 -0.06 14.13
N PHE A 497 -27.74 0.42 12.91
CA PHE A 497 -27.08 -0.33 11.85
C PHE A 497 -26.29 0.57 10.91
N GLY A 498 -25.30 0.00 10.23
CA GLY A 498 -24.65 0.67 9.12
C GLY A 498 -23.33 0.05 8.70
N LYS A 499 -22.80 0.57 7.59
CA LYS A 499 -21.49 0.19 7.06
C LYS A 499 -20.35 0.77 7.91
N LEU A 500 -19.40 -0.07 8.26
CA LEU A 500 -18.18 0.35 8.93
C LEU A 500 -17.20 0.93 7.90
N PRO A 501 -16.59 2.09 8.18
CA PRO A 501 -15.60 2.65 7.30
C PRO A 501 -14.29 1.90 7.43
N LYS A 502 -13.46 1.94 6.39
CA LYS A 502 -12.12 1.33 6.41
C LYS A 502 -11.35 1.77 7.65
N ARG A 503 -10.69 0.82 8.31
CA ARG A 503 -9.87 1.02 9.53
C ARG A 503 -10.68 1.41 10.79
N ALA A 504 -11.98 1.13 10.83
CA ALA A 504 -12.80 1.37 12.01
C ALA A 504 -12.44 0.41 13.16
N ILE A 505 -12.27 -0.87 12.84
CA ILE A 505 -11.75 -1.92 13.71
C ILE A 505 -10.49 -2.45 13.03
N GLN A 506 -9.32 -2.32 13.65
CA GLN A 506 -8.04 -2.69 13.02
C GLN A 506 -7.58 -4.07 13.51
N ILE A 507 -8.24 -5.13 13.03
CA ILE A 507 -7.92 -6.52 13.38
C ILE A 507 -6.64 -6.94 12.65
N PRO A 508 -5.53 -7.26 13.35
CA PRO A 508 -4.30 -7.68 12.70
C PRO A 508 -4.47 -9.00 11.93
N LYS A 509 -3.87 -9.08 10.74
CA LYS A 509 -3.80 -10.31 9.95
C LYS A 509 -2.44 -10.97 10.11
N TYR A 510 -2.39 -12.31 10.13
CA TYR A 510 -1.13 -13.05 10.24
C TYR A 510 -0.22 -12.91 9.01
N THR A 511 -0.78 -12.53 7.85
CA THR A 511 -0.03 -12.20 6.63
C THR A 511 0.42 -10.74 6.57
N GLY A 512 0.19 -9.95 7.62
CA GLY A 512 0.51 -8.53 7.66
C GLY A 512 -0.67 -7.62 7.30
N GLY A 513 -0.66 -6.40 7.88
CA GLY A 513 -1.76 -5.43 7.77
C GLY A 513 -2.95 -5.74 8.68
N SER A 514 -4.08 -5.08 8.44
CA SER A 514 -5.30 -5.22 9.24
C SER A 514 -6.56 -5.35 8.38
N THR A 515 -7.63 -5.88 8.96
CA THR A 515 -8.97 -5.94 8.36
C THR A 515 -10.01 -5.30 9.27
N THR A 516 -11.12 -4.85 8.68
CA THR A 516 -12.31 -4.28 9.33
C THR A 516 -13.54 -4.97 8.72
N PRO A 517 -14.50 -5.47 9.52
CA PRO A 517 -15.77 -5.99 9.00
C PRO A 517 -16.55 -4.94 8.22
N ASP A 518 -17.43 -5.35 7.31
CA ASP A 518 -18.20 -4.41 6.48
C ASP A 518 -19.36 -3.74 7.22
N PHE A 519 -20.08 -4.46 8.08
CA PHE A 519 -21.27 -3.95 8.76
C PHE A 519 -21.26 -4.20 10.27
N VAL A 520 -22.00 -3.37 10.98
CA VAL A 520 -22.36 -3.57 12.39
C VAL A 520 -23.86 -3.35 12.58
N TYR A 521 -24.44 -4.17 13.46
CA TYR A 521 -25.82 -4.07 13.92
C TYR A 521 -25.85 -4.18 15.45
N ARG A 522 -26.59 -3.29 16.12
CA ARG A 522 -26.94 -3.44 17.54
C ARG A 522 -28.35 -3.99 17.63
N ILE A 523 -28.48 -5.19 18.18
CA ILE A 523 -29.73 -5.94 18.30
C ILE A 523 -30.10 -6.04 19.78
N GLU A 524 -31.28 -5.55 20.13
CA GLU A 524 -31.83 -5.65 21.48
C GLU A 524 -32.51 -7.01 21.67
N ARG A 525 -32.07 -7.77 22.68
CA ARG A 525 -32.68 -9.05 23.07
C ARG A 525 -33.70 -8.81 24.18
N GLN A 526 -34.75 -9.62 24.20
CA GLN A 526 -35.81 -9.51 25.22
C GLN A 526 -35.33 -9.93 26.62
N ASP A 527 -34.36 -10.85 26.70
CA ASP A 527 -33.94 -11.50 27.95
C ASP A 527 -32.48 -11.20 28.36
N ALA A 528 -31.76 -10.31 27.66
CA ALA A 528 -30.34 -10.04 27.90
C ALA A 528 -29.86 -8.68 27.37
N ASP A 529 -28.63 -8.30 27.72
CA ASP A 529 -27.89 -7.18 27.11
C ASP A 529 -27.87 -7.26 25.58
N SER A 530 -27.79 -6.10 24.93
CA SER A 530 -27.75 -5.99 23.47
C SER A 530 -26.60 -6.80 22.86
N VAL A 531 -26.87 -7.42 21.71
CA VAL A 531 -25.88 -8.14 20.91
C VAL A 531 -25.42 -7.31 19.74
N TYR A 532 -24.12 -7.29 19.51
CA TYR A 532 -23.49 -6.58 18.42
C TYR A 532 -23.10 -7.58 17.34
N LEU A 533 -23.85 -7.58 16.23
CA LEU A 533 -23.59 -8.43 15.08
C LEU A 533 -22.66 -7.69 14.11
N LEU A 534 -21.52 -8.30 13.81
CA LEU A 534 -20.57 -7.84 12.81
C LEU A 534 -20.69 -8.74 11.59
N VAL A 535 -20.82 -8.13 10.40
CA VAL A 535 -21.00 -8.89 9.16
C VAL A 535 -19.91 -8.52 8.17
N GLU A 536 -19.26 -9.54 7.63
CA GLU A 536 -18.41 -9.41 6.45
C GLU A 536 -19.20 -9.83 5.21
N THR A 537 -19.29 -8.94 4.23
CA THR A 537 -20.00 -9.20 2.98
C THR A 537 -19.04 -9.65 1.89
N LYS A 538 -19.47 -10.61 1.07
CA LYS A 538 -18.66 -11.15 -0.03
C LYS A 538 -19.48 -11.28 -1.31
N ALA A 539 -18.83 -11.02 -2.44
CA ALA A 539 -19.34 -11.40 -3.76
C ALA A 539 -18.97 -12.87 -4.05
N GLU A 540 -19.73 -13.55 -4.90
CA GLU A 540 -19.65 -15.02 -5.12
C GLU A 540 -18.25 -15.56 -5.53
N ASN A 541 -17.36 -14.72 -6.10
CA ASN A 541 -16.04 -15.14 -6.56
C ASN A 541 -14.94 -14.92 -5.50
N MET A 542 -14.80 -15.85 -4.55
CA MET A 542 -13.77 -15.78 -3.50
C MET A 542 -12.35 -15.77 -4.08
N ARG A 543 -11.53 -14.80 -3.65
CA ARG A 543 -10.07 -14.84 -3.84
C ARG A 543 -9.44 -15.55 -2.65
N VAL A 544 -8.29 -16.21 -2.86
CA VAL A 544 -7.53 -16.88 -1.78
C VAL A 544 -7.21 -15.93 -0.60
N GLY A 545 -7.04 -14.63 -0.87
CA GLY A 545 -6.80 -13.61 0.16
C GLY A 545 -8.03 -13.29 1.03
N ASP A 546 -9.24 -13.60 0.58
CA ASP A 546 -10.47 -13.31 1.32
C ASP A 546 -10.69 -14.30 2.46
N GLN A 547 -10.26 -15.55 2.30
CA GLN A 547 -10.31 -16.55 3.36
C GLN A 547 -9.48 -16.12 4.59
N VAL A 548 -8.31 -15.53 4.34
CA VAL A 548 -7.42 -15.01 5.40
C VAL A 548 -8.11 -13.93 6.23
N ILE A 549 -8.93 -13.08 5.59
CA ILE A 549 -9.69 -12.02 6.26
C ILE A 549 -10.77 -12.63 7.14
N LEU A 550 -11.55 -13.57 6.59
CA LEU A 550 -12.63 -14.23 7.29
C LEU A 550 -12.13 -15.02 8.51
N ASP A 551 -11.05 -15.79 8.35
CA ASP A 551 -10.46 -16.56 9.44
C ASP A 551 -9.95 -15.65 10.57
N ALA A 552 -9.31 -14.54 10.21
CA ALA A 552 -8.81 -13.56 11.17
C ALA A 552 -9.96 -12.88 11.95
N GLN A 553 -10.99 -12.42 11.24
CA GLN A 553 -12.16 -11.79 11.87
C GLN A 553 -12.91 -12.79 12.77
N ARG A 554 -13.18 -14.01 12.28
CA ARG A 554 -13.84 -15.06 13.05
C ARG A 554 -13.09 -15.36 14.34
N LYS A 555 -11.79 -15.64 14.26
CA LYS A 555 -10.96 -15.93 15.44
C LYS A 555 -10.92 -14.76 16.42
N PHE A 556 -10.86 -13.53 15.92
CA PHE A 556 -10.87 -12.32 16.75
C PHE A 556 -12.19 -12.14 17.52
N PHE A 557 -13.34 -12.26 16.86
CA PHE A 557 -14.63 -12.11 17.51
C PHE A 557 -14.98 -13.30 18.41
N ASP A 558 -14.54 -14.51 18.08
CA ASP A 558 -14.65 -15.68 18.97
C ASP A 558 -13.85 -15.47 20.27
N MET A 559 -12.66 -14.87 20.19
CA MET A 559 -11.88 -14.50 21.38
C MET A 559 -12.67 -13.51 22.25
N LEU A 560 -13.24 -12.46 21.67
CA LEU A 560 -14.03 -11.48 22.42
C LEU A 560 -15.28 -12.12 23.06
N ARG A 561 -15.96 -13.02 22.33
CA ARG A 561 -17.10 -13.78 22.87
C ARG A 561 -16.70 -14.62 24.08
N ARG A 562 -15.56 -15.31 24.02
CA ARG A 562 -15.01 -16.08 25.16
C ARG A 562 -14.65 -15.21 26.37
N GLN A 563 -14.46 -13.90 26.16
CA GLN A 563 -14.25 -12.91 27.23
C GLN A 563 -15.57 -12.30 27.74
N ASN A 564 -16.71 -12.95 27.46
CA ASN A 564 -18.06 -12.49 27.83
C ASN A 564 -18.45 -11.14 27.21
N ILE A 565 -17.93 -10.82 26.02
CA ILE A 565 -18.37 -9.66 25.24
C ILE A 565 -19.46 -10.13 24.28
N ASN A 566 -20.62 -9.45 24.27
CA ASN A 566 -21.79 -9.80 23.46
C ASN A 566 -21.63 -9.45 21.97
N VAL A 567 -20.64 -10.06 21.31
CA VAL A 567 -20.36 -9.89 19.89
C VAL A 567 -20.60 -11.18 19.12
N GLU A 568 -21.27 -11.05 17.99
CA GLU A 568 -21.53 -12.11 17.02
C GLU A 568 -20.88 -11.74 15.69
N PHE A 569 -20.31 -12.73 15.00
CA PHE A 569 -19.70 -12.52 13.69
C PHE A 569 -20.36 -13.44 12.66
N ALA A 570 -20.78 -12.87 11.54
CA ALA A 570 -21.38 -13.61 10.44
C ALA A 570 -20.71 -13.25 9.11
N GLU A 571 -20.64 -14.24 8.23
CA GLU A 571 -20.26 -14.07 6.84
C GLU A 571 -21.53 -14.11 6.00
N ALA A 572 -21.64 -13.19 5.04
CA ALA A 572 -22.81 -13.14 4.16
C ALA A 572 -22.42 -12.92 2.70
N THR A 573 -22.91 -13.82 1.84
CA THR A 573 -22.84 -13.69 0.37
C THR A 573 -24.09 -13.03 -0.22
N SER A 574 -25.16 -12.89 0.57
CA SER A 574 -26.43 -12.30 0.14
C SER A 574 -27.12 -11.56 1.30
N ALA A 575 -27.91 -10.54 0.98
CA ALA A 575 -28.67 -9.79 1.98
C ALA A 575 -29.69 -10.66 2.78
N PRO A 576 -30.43 -11.59 2.14
CA PRO A 576 -31.33 -12.50 2.86
C PRO A 576 -30.64 -13.34 3.96
N ALA A 577 -29.39 -13.74 3.76
CA ALA A 577 -28.63 -14.49 4.77
C ALA A 577 -28.41 -13.65 6.05
N VAL A 578 -28.14 -12.35 5.89
CA VAL A 578 -28.01 -11.41 7.02
C VAL A 578 -29.35 -11.23 7.73
N PHE A 579 -30.44 -11.05 6.97
CA PHE A 579 -31.78 -10.90 7.56
C PHE A 579 -32.17 -12.13 8.39
N SER A 580 -31.91 -13.33 7.89
CA SER A 580 -32.15 -14.57 8.64
C SER A 580 -31.30 -14.65 9.91
N THR A 581 -30.04 -14.20 9.86
CA THR A 581 -29.14 -14.17 11.02
C THR A 581 -29.65 -13.20 12.09
N ILE A 582 -30.07 -11.99 11.69
CA ILE A 582 -30.64 -10.98 12.59
C ILE A 582 -31.91 -11.52 13.25
N ASN A 583 -32.83 -12.11 12.48
CA ASN A 583 -34.06 -12.66 13.03
C ASN A 583 -33.79 -13.81 14.02
N GLY A 584 -32.83 -14.69 13.72
CA GLY A 584 -32.41 -15.75 14.65
C GLY A 584 -31.88 -15.20 15.98
N LEU A 585 -31.08 -14.13 15.92
CA LEU A 585 -30.54 -13.46 17.11
C LEU A 585 -31.59 -12.72 17.94
N ILE A 586 -32.65 -12.21 17.30
CA ILE A 586 -33.82 -11.62 17.97
C ILE A 586 -34.63 -12.70 18.70
N GLU A 587 -34.82 -13.87 18.07
CA GLU A 587 -35.56 -15.01 18.65
C GLU A 587 -34.78 -15.78 19.73
N GLY A 588 -33.53 -15.38 20.03
CA GLY A 588 -32.68 -16.07 21.01
C GLY A 588 -32.11 -17.41 20.54
N LYS A 589 -32.20 -17.72 19.24
CA LYS A 589 -31.54 -18.89 18.65
C LYS A 589 -30.06 -18.55 18.43
N VAL A 590 -29.22 -19.02 19.34
CA VAL A 590 -27.75 -18.97 19.16
C VAL A 590 -27.35 -20.12 18.24
N ASN A 591 -26.59 -19.82 17.19
CA ASN A 591 -25.90 -20.83 16.38
C ASN A 591 -24.66 -21.37 17.10
#